data_AF-X1I185-F1
#
_entry.id   AF-X1I185-F1
#
_cell.length_a   1.000
_cell.length_b   1.000
_cell.length_c   1.000
_cell.angle_alpha   90.00
_cell.angle_beta   90.00
_cell.angle_gamma   90.00
#
_symmetry.space_group_name_H-M   'P 1'
#
loop_
_entity.id
_entity.type
_entity.pdbx_description
1 polymer ?
#
loop_
_entity_poly.entity_id
_entity_poly.type
_entity_poly.pdbx_seq_one_letter_code
_entity_poly.pdbx_strand_id
1 'polypeptide(L)'
;MEAIAAGLKAADSIQRYLLGQDMVAGRSLEPTQPAEIDIETVEASPDGRAAMPTISLRKRLNSFEETTTGLSVEAAQRESQRCLDCALCSQCMECTRVCELDAVFHDDSVKHFEIGAQVILRFPTGDLQGSAPADNRDQDTP
;
A
#
# COMPACT_ATOMS: atom_id res chain seq x y z
N MET A 1 -4.18 9.30 -10.81
CA MET A 1 -4.67 10.24 -9.77
C MET A 1 -5.08 9.53 -8.47
N GLU A 2 -5.43 8.25 -8.52
CA GLU A 2 -5.95 7.48 -7.36
C GLU A 2 -5.03 7.42 -6.15
N ALA A 3 -3.71 7.33 -6.34
CA ALA A 3 -2.74 7.29 -5.23
C ALA A 3 -2.85 8.50 -4.28
N ILE A 4 -3.14 9.69 -4.83
CA ILE A 4 -3.33 10.92 -4.04
C ILE A 4 -4.67 10.85 -3.27
N ALA A 5 -5.73 10.38 -3.93
CA ALA A 5 -7.05 10.23 -3.31
C ALA A 5 -7.03 9.17 -2.18
N ALA A 6 -6.32 8.06 -2.37
CA ALA A 6 -6.10 7.03 -1.36
C ALA A 6 -5.34 7.57 -0.15
N GLY A 7 -4.27 8.34 -0.37
CA GLY A 7 -3.53 9.00 0.71
C GLY A 7 -4.39 9.98 1.51
N LEU A 8 -5.24 10.77 0.85
CA LEU A 8 -6.19 11.67 1.51
C LEU A 8 -7.22 10.90 2.36
N LYS A 9 -7.75 9.79 1.84
CA LYS A 9 -8.73 8.93 2.52
C LYS A 9 -8.12 8.21 3.74
N ALA A 10 -6.84 7.85 3.66
CA ALA A 10 -6.08 7.31 4.79
C ALA A 10 -5.87 8.37 5.89
N ALA A 11 -5.46 9.60 5.53
CA ALA A 11 -5.28 10.69 6.48
C ALA A 11 -6.57 11.06 7.24
N ASP A 12 -7.71 11.19 6.54
CA ASP A 12 -9.03 11.41 7.17
C ASP A 12 -9.41 10.27 8.13
N SER A 13 -9.02 9.01 7.82
CA SER A 13 -9.26 7.87 8.71
C SER A 13 -8.44 7.95 9.99
N ILE A 14 -7.16 8.33 9.91
CA ILE A 14 -6.30 8.52 11.08
C ILE A 14 -6.84 9.65 11.96
N GLN A 15 -7.23 10.78 11.34
CA GLN A 15 -7.79 11.94 12.05
C GLN A 15 -9.06 11.57 12.85
N ARG A 16 -10.01 10.87 12.22
CA ARG A 16 -11.27 10.46 12.88
C ARG A 16 -11.03 9.48 14.03
N TYR A 17 -10.13 8.51 13.85
CA TYR A 17 -9.77 7.56 14.90
C TYR A 17 -9.21 8.28 16.14
N LEU A 18 -8.26 9.21 15.94
CA LEU A 18 -7.66 10.00 17.02
C LEU A 18 -8.66 10.92 17.75
N LEU A 19 -9.74 11.31 17.08
CA LEU A 19 -10.80 12.17 17.64
C LEU A 19 -12.02 11.38 18.17
N GLY A 20 -12.01 10.04 18.11
CA GLY A 20 -13.16 9.21 18.51
C GLY A 20 -14.41 9.44 17.64
N GLN A 21 -14.23 9.86 16.39
CA GLN A 21 -15.30 10.18 15.46
C GLN A 21 -15.74 8.95 14.63
N ASP A 22 -16.95 9.02 14.07
CA ASP A 22 -17.48 7.97 13.20
C ASP A 22 -16.61 7.79 11.93
N MET A 23 -15.99 6.61 11.86
CA MET A 23 -15.07 6.17 10.80
C MET A 23 -15.77 5.86 9.47
N VAL A 24 -17.10 5.72 9.47
CA VAL A 24 -17.94 5.35 8.32
C VAL A 24 -18.80 6.52 7.83
N ALA A 25 -19.14 7.47 8.70
CA ALA A 25 -19.97 8.64 8.38
C ALA A 25 -19.56 9.33 7.05
N GLY A 26 -20.52 9.40 6.12
CA GLY A 26 -20.37 10.09 4.83
C GLY A 26 -19.46 9.38 3.81
N ARG A 27 -19.06 8.13 4.05
CA ARG A 27 -18.25 7.34 3.11
C ARG A 27 -19.13 6.33 2.39
N SER A 28 -19.06 6.28 1.06
CA SER A 28 -19.52 5.07 0.35
C SER A 28 -18.53 3.94 0.65
N LEU A 29 -19.10 2.83 1.13
CA LEU A 29 -18.44 1.53 1.27
C LEU A 29 -18.74 0.60 0.09
N GLU A 30 -19.46 1.09 -0.93
CA GLU A 30 -19.71 0.31 -2.13
C GLU A 30 -18.37 -0.06 -2.77
N PRO A 31 -18.13 -1.35 -3.08
CA PRO A 31 -16.96 -1.75 -3.83
C PRO A 31 -16.92 -0.97 -5.14
N THR A 32 -15.74 -0.48 -5.52
CA THR A 32 -15.54 -0.02 -6.90
C THR A 32 -15.90 -1.19 -7.80
N GLN A 33 -16.91 -1.03 -8.66
CA GLN A 33 -17.28 -2.08 -9.59
C GLN A 33 -16.07 -2.35 -10.51
N PRO A 34 -15.72 -3.62 -10.78
CA PRO A 34 -14.69 -3.94 -11.77
C PRO A 34 -15.06 -3.27 -13.10
N ALA A 35 -14.04 -2.84 -13.86
CA ALA A 35 -14.30 -2.42 -15.24
C ALA A 35 -14.81 -3.64 -16.04
N GLU A 36 -16.05 -3.58 -16.52
CA GLU A 36 -16.54 -4.57 -17.48
C GLU A 36 -15.84 -4.33 -18.81
N ILE A 37 -14.85 -5.18 -19.09
CA ILE A 37 -13.99 -5.06 -20.27
C ILE A 37 -14.34 -6.16 -21.27
N ASP A 38 -14.95 -5.76 -22.38
CA ASP A 38 -15.18 -6.62 -23.53
C ASP A 38 -13.88 -6.86 -24.28
N ILE A 39 -13.17 -7.92 -23.85
CA ILE A 39 -11.92 -8.41 -24.43
C ILE A 39 -11.98 -8.70 -25.94
N GLU A 40 -13.16 -8.89 -26.54
CA GLU A 40 -13.29 -9.08 -28.00
C GLU A 40 -13.17 -7.76 -28.76
N THR A 41 -13.40 -6.62 -28.10
CA THR A 41 -13.32 -5.27 -28.67
C THR A 41 -12.06 -4.49 -28.28
N VAL A 42 -11.29 -4.95 -27.28
CA VAL A 42 -10.05 -4.29 -26.88
C VAL A 42 -8.93 -4.56 -27.88
N GLU A 43 -8.54 -3.53 -28.63
CA GLU A 43 -7.32 -3.55 -29.44
C GLU A 43 -6.07 -3.56 -28.53
N ALA A 44 -5.56 -4.76 -28.25
CA ALA A 44 -4.27 -4.92 -27.59
C ALA A 44 -3.15 -4.33 -28.47
N SER A 45 -2.31 -3.45 -27.89
CA SER A 45 -1.17 -2.87 -28.61
C SER A 45 -0.29 -3.98 -29.22
N PRO A 46 0.06 -3.88 -30.53
CA PRO A 46 0.91 -4.87 -31.20
C PRO A 46 2.37 -4.81 -30.73
N ASP A 47 2.73 -3.82 -29.90
CA ASP A 47 4.08 -3.68 -29.37
C ASP A 47 4.46 -4.86 -28.44
N GLY A 48 5.63 -5.43 -28.70
CA GLY A 48 6.29 -6.32 -27.77
C GLY A 48 6.65 -5.61 -26.46
N ARG A 49 6.77 -6.37 -25.37
CA ARG A 49 7.23 -5.83 -24.07
C ARG A 49 8.55 -5.07 -24.22
N ALA A 50 8.63 -3.88 -23.64
CA ALA A 50 9.85 -3.08 -23.62
C ALA A 50 10.99 -3.86 -22.97
N ALA A 51 12.13 -3.97 -23.67
CA ALA A 51 13.32 -4.59 -23.12
C ALA A 51 13.89 -3.71 -22.00
N MET A 52 13.93 -4.24 -20.77
CA MET A 52 14.41 -3.52 -19.60
C MET A 52 15.93 -3.26 -19.69
N PRO A 53 16.39 -1.99 -19.68
CA PRO A 53 17.81 -1.66 -19.67
C PRO A 53 18.49 -2.20 -18.40
N THR A 54 19.68 -2.78 -18.58
CA THR A 54 20.47 -3.33 -17.48
C THR A 54 21.95 -3.01 -17.64
N ILE A 55 22.65 -2.85 -16.51
CA ILE A 55 24.11 -2.61 -16.52
C ILE A 55 24.87 -3.85 -17.03
N SER A 56 26.09 -3.65 -17.55
CA SER A 56 26.91 -4.75 -18.07
C SER A 56 27.32 -5.74 -16.98
N LEU A 57 27.51 -7.02 -17.34
CA LEU A 57 27.92 -8.07 -16.39
C LEU A 57 29.18 -7.70 -15.59
N ARG A 58 30.16 -7.05 -16.24
CA ARG A 58 31.38 -6.57 -15.58
C ARG A 58 31.07 -5.53 -14.50
N LYS A 59 30.04 -4.69 -14.67
CA LYS A 59 29.62 -3.72 -13.64
C LYS A 59 28.85 -4.39 -12.50
N ARG A 60 27.94 -5.34 -12.81
CA ARG A 60 27.18 -6.13 -11.79
C ARG A 60 28.09 -6.86 -10.82
N LEU A 61 29.21 -7.41 -11.29
CA LEU A 61 30.15 -8.16 -10.46
C LEU A 61 31.06 -7.28 -9.57
N ASN A 62 31.12 -5.96 -9.83
CA ASN A 62 32.09 -5.06 -9.19
C ASN A 62 31.43 -3.79 -8.59
N SER A 63 30.11 -3.76 -8.44
CA SER A 63 29.38 -2.64 -7.83
C SER A 63 28.08 -3.10 -7.18
N PHE A 64 27.57 -2.29 -6.25
CA PHE A 64 26.23 -2.44 -5.65
C PHE A 64 25.19 -1.52 -6.32
N GLU A 65 25.44 -1.10 -7.55
CA GLU A 65 24.47 -0.30 -8.32
C GLU A 65 23.26 -1.14 -8.73
N GLU A 66 22.12 -0.47 -8.94
CA GLU A 66 20.91 -1.12 -9.42
C GLU A 66 21.17 -1.81 -10.77
N THR A 67 20.90 -3.11 -10.84
CA THR A 67 21.19 -3.91 -12.05
C THR A 67 20.27 -3.54 -13.21
N THR A 68 19.05 -3.12 -12.89
CA THR A 68 18.00 -2.66 -13.80
C THR A 68 17.92 -1.14 -13.70
N THR A 69 18.11 -0.41 -14.80
CA THR A 69 18.23 1.07 -14.73
C THR A 69 16.93 1.80 -15.09
N GLY A 70 15.80 1.10 -15.13
CA GLY A 70 14.51 1.61 -15.55
C GLY A 70 14.37 1.82 -17.06
N LEU A 71 13.13 1.99 -17.52
CA LEU A 71 12.80 2.37 -18.90
C LEU A 71 13.01 3.88 -19.12
N SER A 72 13.29 4.29 -20.36
CA SER A 72 13.17 5.72 -20.73
C SER A 72 11.70 6.17 -20.67
N VAL A 73 11.45 7.48 -20.61
CA VAL A 73 10.09 8.03 -20.53
C VAL A 73 9.24 7.56 -21.73
N GLU A 74 9.80 7.55 -22.93
CA GLU A 74 9.14 7.14 -24.16
C GLU A 74 8.85 5.64 -24.18
N ALA A 75 9.77 4.82 -23.65
CA ALA A 75 9.59 3.38 -23.54
C ALA A 75 8.55 3.03 -22.46
N ALA A 76 8.54 3.74 -21.33
CA ALA A 76 7.54 3.60 -20.28
C ALA A 76 6.14 4.01 -20.75
N GLN A 77 6.03 5.10 -21.53
CA GLN A 77 4.78 5.52 -22.15
C GLN A 77 4.21 4.44 -23.09
N ARG A 78 5.02 3.88 -24.00
CA ARG A 78 4.57 2.78 -24.87
C ARG A 78 4.20 1.52 -24.07
N GLU A 79 4.99 1.13 -23.07
CA GLU A 79 4.64 -0.03 -22.22
C GLU A 79 3.32 0.19 -21.47
N SER A 80 3.02 1.42 -21.02
CA SER A 80 1.75 1.74 -20.37
C SER A 80 0.53 1.64 -21.31
N GLN A 81 0.72 1.90 -22.60
CA GLN A 81 -0.31 1.71 -23.64
C GLN A 81 -0.60 0.22 -23.94
N ARG A 82 0.21 -0.71 -23.41
CA ARG A 82 -0.08 -2.15 -23.45
C ARG A 82 -1.01 -2.59 -22.31
N CYS A 83 -1.43 -1.69 -21.41
CA CYS A 83 -2.43 -1.97 -20.40
C CYS A 83 -3.81 -2.13 -21.05
N LEU A 84 -4.49 -3.24 -20.78
CA LEU A 84 -5.85 -3.51 -21.27
C LEU A 84 -6.94 -2.93 -20.35
N ASP A 85 -6.54 -2.15 -19.33
CA ASP A 85 -7.37 -1.61 -18.24
C ASP A 85 -8.24 -2.64 -17.50
N CYS A 86 -7.89 -3.94 -17.57
CA CYS A 86 -8.70 -5.08 -17.08
C CYS A 86 -8.92 -5.14 -15.55
N ALA A 87 -8.57 -4.07 -14.84
CA ALA A 87 -8.88 -3.65 -13.47
C ALA A 87 -9.71 -4.58 -12.57
N LEU A 88 -9.23 -5.80 -12.30
CA LEU A 88 -9.15 -6.37 -10.96
C LEU A 88 -8.27 -7.63 -10.91
N CYS A 89 -8.02 -8.13 -9.69
CA CYS A 89 -7.79 -9.56 -9.49
C CYS A 89 -8.97 -10.33 -10.10
N SER A 90 -8.72 -11.25 -11.03
CA SER A 90 -9.74 -12.08 -11.68
C SER A 90 -10.40 -13.12 -10.76
N GLN A 91 -10.15 -13.03 -9.44
CA GLN A 91 -10.61 -13.94 -8.38
C GLN A 91 -10.32 -15.42 -8.70
N CYS A 92 -9.27 -15.69 -9.49
CA CYS A 92 -8.85 -17.04 -9.86
C CYS A 92 -8.26 -17.85 -8.69
N MET A 93 -8.04 -17.22 -7.52
CA MET A 93 -7.45 -17.80 -6.29
C MET A 93 -6.04 -18.41 -6.46
N GLU A 94 -5.43 -18.24 -7.63
CA GLU A 94 -4.14 -18.85 -7.98
C GLU A 94 -3.00 -18.31 -7.11
N CYS A 95 -3.09 -17.05 -6.68
CA CYS A 95 -2.17 -16.43 -5.72
C CYS A 95 -2.17 -17.11 -4.34
N THR A 96 -3.30 -17.66 -3.89
CA THR A 96 -3.34 -18.52 -2.70
C THR A 96 -2.77 -19.90 -3.04
N ARG A 97 -3.17 -20.51 -4.17
CA ARG A 97 -2.75 -21.87 -4.56
C ARG A 97 -1.23 -22.04 -4.73
N VAL A 98 -0.51 -21.01 -5.17
CA VAL A 98 0.95 -21.05 -5.37
C VAL A 98 1.76 -20.57 -4.15
N CYS A 99 1.10 -20.13 -3.07
CA CYS A 99 1.78 -19.62 -1.89
C CYS A 99 2.20 -20.76 -0.95
N GLU A 100 3.45 -21.23 -1.08
CA GLU A 100 4.02 -22.30 -0.21
C GLU A 100 4.06 -21.93 1.29
N LEU A 101 3.80 -20.68 1.65
CA LEU A 101 3.81 -20.15 3.02
C LEU A 101 2.40 -19.87 3.58
N ASP A 102 1.34 -20.22 2.83
CA ASP A 102 -0.07 -19.98 3.20
C ASP A 102 -0.37 -18.53 3.65
N ALA A 103 0.30 -17.55 3.04
CA ALA A 103 0.28 -16.15 3.50
C ALA A 103 -0.79 -15.26 2.82
N VAL A 104 -1.59 -15.80 1.90
CA VAL A 104 -2.55 -15.04 1.08
C VAL A 104 -3.99 -15.43 1.41
N PHE A 105 -4.67 -14.56 2.15
CA PHE A 105 -6.06 -14.72 2.59
C PHE A 105 -6.98 -13.73 1.84
N HIS A 106 -8.03 -14.25 1.21
CA HIS A 106 -9.06 -13.43 0.53
C HIS A 106 -10.35 -13.29 1.34
N ASP A 107 -10.49 -14.09 2.39
CA ASP A 107 -11.60 -14.14 3.35
C ASP A 107 -11.25 -13.42 4.68
N ASP A 108 -10.16 -12.65 4.72
CA ASP A 108 -9.79 -11.94 5.93
C ASP A 108 -10.78 -10.81 6.27
N SER A 109 -10.93 -10.57 7.56
CA SER A 109 -11.94 -9.70 8.16
C SER A 109 -11.29 -8.82 9.21
N VAL A 110 -11.71 -7.55 9.26
CA VAL A 110 -11.16 -6.56 10.20
C VAL A 110 -11.44 -7.00 11.64
N LYS A 111 -10.38 -7.47 12.31
CA LYS A 111 -10.39 -7.87 13.72
C LYS A 111 -9.70 -6.80 14.54
N HIS A 112 -10.38 -6.35 15.59
CA HIS A 112 -9.80 -5.44 16.58
C HIS A 112 -9.18 -6.29 17.69
N PHE A 113 -7.92 -6.02 18.02
CA PHE A 113 -7.20 -6.70 19.09
C PHE A 113 -6.74 -5.67 20.12
N GLU A 114 -7.16 -5.84 21.37
CA GLU A 114 -6.56 -5.12 22.49
C GLU A 114 -5.26 -5.83 22.89
N ILE A 115 -4.13 -5.22 22.52
CA ILE A 115 -2.81 -5.74 22.85
C ILE A 115 -2.28 -5.00 24.08
N GLY A 116 -2.15 -5.71 25.19
CA GLY A 116 -1.55 -5.17 26.42
C GLY A 116 -0.07 -4.87 26.25
N ALA A 117 0.27 -3.61 25.99
CA ALA A 117 1.66 -3.15 25.94
C ALA A 117 2.20 -2.91 27.37
N GLN A 118 3.27 -3.60 27.77
CA GLN A 118 3.94 -3.32 29.05
C GLN A 118 4.67 -1.97 29.07
N VAL A 119 5.26 -1.57 27.94
CA VAL A 119 6.02 -0.32 27.79
C VAL A 119 5.76 0.24 26.39
N ILE A 120 5.46 1.54 26.30
CA ILE A 120 5.37 2.28 25.05
C ILE A 120 6.59 3.21 24.96
N LEU A 121 7.57 2.84 24.13
CA LEU A 121 8.74 3.68 23.87
C LEU A 121 8.40 4.76 22.84
N ARG A 122 8.04 5.95 23.33
CA ARG A 122 7.88 7.14 22.51
C ARG A 122 9.26 7.76 22.25
N PHE A 123 9.75 7.65 21.02
CA PHE A 123 10.92 8.41 20.56
C PHE A 123 10.44 9.81 20.15
N PRO A 124 10.73 10.89 20.91
CA PRO A 124 10.48 12.23 20.42
C PRO A 124 11.43 12.49 19.24
N THR A 125 10.86 12.82 18.07
CA THR A 125 11.60 13.60 17.08
C THR A 125 12.07 14.87 17.76
N GLY A 126 13.38 15.05 17.86
CA GLY A 126 13.99 16.01 18.78
C GLY A 126 13.73 17.45 18.35
N ASP A 127 12.63 18.04 18.83
CA ASP A 127 12.32 19.48 18.81
C ASP A 127 11.16 19.84 19.79
N LEU A 128 11.14 19.25 20.99
CA LEU A 128 10.23 19.66 22.07
C LEU A 128 10.93 19.66 23.44
N GLN A 129 11.59 20.77 23.77
CA GLN A 129 11.84 21.15 25.16
C GLN A 129 10.59 21.85 25.70
N GLY A 130 9.81 21.13 26.52
CA GLY A 130 8.56 21.65 27.08
C GLY A 130 8.06 20.77 28.21
N SER A 131 8.43 21.12 29.44
CA SER A 131 7.98 20.60 30.75
C SER A 131 6.93 19.46 30.73
N ALA A 132 7.34 18.26 31.15
CA ALA A 132 6.39 17.24 31.57
C ALA A 132 5.58 17.74 32.79
N PRO A 133 4.24 17.55 32.84
CA PRO A 133 3.49 17.72 34.07
C PRO A 133 3.88 16.62 35.07
N ALA A 134 3.85 16.96 36.36
CA ALA A 134 4.34 16.08 37.42
C ALA A 134 3.51 14.79 37.56
N ASP A 135 4.22 13.68 37.75
CA ASP A 135 3.69 12.39 38.17
C ASP A 135 3.23 12.48 39.64
N ASN A 136 1.95 12.77 39.85
CA ASN A 136 1.29 12.62 41.16
C ASN A 136 0.78 11.18 41.30
N ARG A 137 1.67 10.31 41.78
CA ARG A 137 1.28 9.09 42.50
C ARG A 137 1.06 9.41 43.99
N ASP A 138 0.42 8.46 44.67
CA ASP A 138 -0.17 8.54 46.02
C ASP A 138 -1.52 9.32 46.03
N GLN A 139 -2.59 8.85 46.69
CA GLN A 139 -2.66 8.01 47.89
C GLN A 139 -3.85 7.02 47.92
N ASP A 140 -3.63 5.84 48.51
CA ASP A 140 -4.62 5.04 49.27
C ASP A 140 -4.94 5.74 50.60
N THR A 141 -6.08 5.59 51.30
CA THR A 141 -7.23 4.64 51.32
C THR A 141 -8.47 5.42 51.86
N PRO A 142 -9.70 4.87 52.02
CA PRO A 142 -10.14 3.46 51.99
C PRO A 142 -11.35 3.10 51.09
#